data_AF-A0A967WZ36-F1
#
_entry.id   AF-A0A967WZ36-F1
#
_cell.length_a   1.000
_cell.length_b   1.000
_cell.length_c   1.000
_cell.angle_alpha   90.00
_cell.angle_beta   90.00
_cell.angle_gamma   90.00
#
_symmetry.space_group_name_H-M   'P 1'
#
loop_
_entity.id
_entity.type
_entity.pdbx_description
1 polymer ?
#
loop_
_entity_poly.entity_id
_entity_poly.type
_entity_poly.pdbx_seq_one_letter_code
_entity_poly.pdbx_strand_id
1 'polypeptide(L)'
;MNDLSLKGVARRYGGISGDFEVLDDIFGSPTITGTRSLRAQLESMSRRQHSFSVSECVFGWNAAFEQTWTHIVVRIRLNPDAGITAATMNNLRTTWENGIESTWHHRWGCGRSGELSCRLSFDVQWVGSSQHHTVRVRPGPQRSNMTTWDTMDTGNVAAHEFGHMLGLVDEYPEPSRCPNRSPVNTGTVMHNNSNNV
;
A
#
# COMPACT_ATOMS: atom_id res chain seq x y z
N MET A 1 -16.22 -12.50 -42.14
CA MET A 1 -16.43 -11.26 -41.35
C MET A 1 -15.26 -11.19 -40.38
N ASN A 2 -14.32 -10.28 -40.63
CA ASN A 2 -13.11 -10.16 -39.81
C ASN A 2 -13.45 -9.32 -38.59
N ASP A 3 -13.40 -9.93 -37.40
CA ASP A 3 -13.50 -9.21 -36.13
C ASP A 3 -12.31 -8.26 -36.01
N LEU A 4 -12.57 -6.98 -36.23
CA LEU A 4 -11.64 -5.93 -35.88
C LEU A 4 -11.58 -5.85 -34.37
N SER A 5 -10.50 -6.39 -33.80
CA SER A 5 -10.07 -6.15 -32.42
C SER A 5 -10.23 -4.68 -32.05
N LEU A 6 -10.60 -4.39 -30.79
CA LEU A 6 -10.67 -3.04 -30.22
C LEU A 6 -9.43 -2.18 -30.57
N LYS A 7 -8.28 -2.83 -30.77
CA LYS A 7 -6.99 -2.25 -31.15
C LYS A 7 -6.91 -1.80 -32.62
N GLY A 8 -7.57 -2.49 -33.54
CA GLY A 8 -7.67 -2.08 -34.96
C GLY A 8 -8.50 -0.80 -35.13
N VAL A 9 -9.51 -0.63 -34.27
CA VAL A 9 -10.34 0.59 -34.22
C VAL A 9 -9.53 1.79 -33.70
N ALA A 10 -8.71 1.61 -32.67
CA ALA A 10 -7.89 2.68 -32.09
C ALA A 10 -6.78 3.18 -33.04
N ARG A 11 -6.08 2.29 -33.77
CA ARG A 11 -5.05 2.69 -34.76
C ARG A 11 -5.64 3.47 -35.94
N ARG A 12 -6.83 3.06 -36.41
CA ARG A 12 -7.55 3.80 -37.46
C ARG A 12 -7.91 5.22 -37.00
N TYR A 13 -8.24 5.41 -35.73
CA TYR A 13 -8.54 6.74 -35.18
C TYR A 13 -7.29 7.62 -35.00
N GLY A 14 -6.11 7.02 -34.83
CA GLY A 14 -4.83 7.73 -34.65
C GLY A 14 -3.98 7.94 -35.90
N GLY A 15 -4.38 7.41 -37.07
CA GLY A 15 -3.64 7.59 -38.34
C GLY A 15 -2.31 6.85 -38.45
N ILE A 16 -2.10 5.79 -37.64
CA ILE A 16 -0.82 5.07 -37.56
C ILE A 16 -0.81 3.89 -38.56
N SER A 17 0.15 3.86 -39.49
CA SER A 17 0.39 2.77 -40.45
C SER A 17 1.79 2.15 -40.28
N GLY A 18 1.89 0.81 -40.24
CA GLY A 18 3.15 0.05 -40.13
C GLY A 18 2.99 -1.33 -39.48
N ASP A 19 4.01 -2.18 -39.63
CA ASP A 19 4.07 -3.52 -39.03
C ASP A 19 4.15 -3.45 -37.50
N PHE A 20 3.60 -4.47 -36.83
CA PHE A 20 3.46 -4.54 -35.38
C PHE A 20 4.67 -5.24 -34.76
N GLU A 21 5.48 -4.50 -34.01
CA GLU A 21 6.58 -5.07 -33.22
C GLU A 21 6.25 -5.01 -31.73
N VAL A 22 5.89 -6.17 -31.18
CA VAL A 22 5.48 -6.35 -29.77
C VAL A 22 6.48 -5.73 -28.79
N LEU A 23 7.77 -5.85 -29.07
CA LEU A 23 8.84 -5.36 -28.19
C LEU A 23 8.81 -3.84 -28.08
N ASP A 24 8.76 -3.12 -29.19
CA ASP A 24 8.82 -1.67 -29.20
C ASP A 24 7.50 -1.02 -28.75
N ASP A 25 6.35 -1.59 -29.14
CA ASP A 25 5.02 -1.03 -28.83
C ASP A 25 4.54 -1.37 -27.40
N ILE A 26 4.90 -2.55 -26.87
CA ILE A 26 4.45 -3.01 -25.53
C ILE A 26 5.52 -2.76 -24.46
N PHE A 27 6.81 -2.89 -24.80
CA PHE A 27 7.92 -2.80 -23.83
C PHE A 27 8.78 -1.55 -23.99
N GLY A 28 8.68 -0.85 -25.13
CA GLY A 28 9.39 0.38 -25.44
C GLY A 28 10.73 0.11 -26.12
N SER A 29 11.04 0.91 -27.15
CA SER A 29 12.34 0.90 -27.83
C SER A 29 13.32 1.83 -27.09
N PRO A 30 14.48 1.37 -26.60
CA PRO A 30 15.51 2.25 -26.02
C PRO A 30 16.11 3.24 -27.04
N THR A 31 15.82 3.04 -28.33
CA THR A 31 16.37 3.77 -29.47
C THR A 31 15.56 5.02 -29.88
N ILE A 32 14.35 5.22 -29.36
CA ILE A 32 13.48 6.35 -29.74
C ILE A 32 13.18 7.21 -28.51
N THR A 33 13.76 8.40 -28.48
CA THR A 33 13.56 9.39 -27.40
C THR A 33 12.11 9.89 -27.40
N GLY A 34 11.39 9.69 -26.30
CA GLY A 34 10.03 10.21 -26.09
C GLY A 34 8.89 9.20 -26.21
N THR A 35 9.14 7.99 -26.70
CA THR A 35 8.16 6.89 -26.71
C THR A 35 8.08 6.24 -25.33
N ARG A 36 6.93 6.36 -24.66
CA ARG A 36 6.59 5.57 -23.47
C ARG A 36 5.94 4.27 -23.91
N SER A 37 6.36 3.13 -23.36
CA SER A 37 5.73 1.84 -23.63
C SER A 37 4.24 1.87 -23.26
N LEU A 38 3.40 1.10 -23.96
CA LEU A 38 1.99 0.97 -23.61
C LEU A 38 1.81 0.59 -22.14
N ARG A 39 2.68 -0.28 -21.60
CA ARG A 39 2.69 -0.62 -20.18
C ARG A 39 2.91 0.60 -19.29
N ALA A 40 3.92 1.41 -19.55
CA ALA A 40 4.20 2.60 -18.76
C ALA A 40 3.07 3.64 -18.85
N GLN A 41 2.41 3.74 -20.01
CA GLN A 41 1.22 4.58 -20.17
C GLN A 41 0.05 4.04 -19.32
N LEU A 42 -0.24 2.74 -19.39
CA LEU A 42 -1.32 2.13 -18.63
C LEU A 42 -1.08 2.17 -17.11
N GLU A 43 0.15 1.96 -16.65
CA GLU A 43 0.54 2.14 -15.24
C GLU A 43 0.35 3.59 -14.80
N SER A 44 0.77 4.56 -15.62
CA SER A 44 0.57 5.98 -15.32
C SER A 44 -0.92 6.37 -15.28
N MET A 45 -1.76 5.74 -16.12
CA MET A 45 -3.21 5.99 -16.14
C MET A 45 -3.95 5.30 -14.99
N SER A 46 -3.42 4.19 -14.48
CA SER A 46 -4.04 3.41 -13.40
C SER A 46 -3.60 3.84 -12.01
N ARG A 47 -2.46 4.52 -11.88
CA ARG A 47 -1.97 5.09 -10.63
C ARG A 47 -2.94 6.12 -10.06
N ARG A 48 -3.39 5.91 -8.83
CA ARG A 48 -4.31 6.79 -8.11
C ARG A 48 -3.84 7.04 -6.69
N GLN A 49 -3.99 8.27 -6.23
CA GLN A 49 -3.82 8.64 -4.83
C GLN A 49 -5.18 8.49 -4.13
N HIS A 50 -5.17 7.77 -3.01
CA HIS A 50 -6.32 7.61 -2.15
C HIS A 50 -6.06 8.36 -0.85
N SER A 51 -7.04 9.15 -0.41
CA SER A 51 -7.07 9.75 0.92
C SER A 51 -8.52 9.89 1.37
N PHE A 52 -8.84 9.42 2.57
CA PHE A 52 -10.19 9.48 3.11
C PHE A 52 -10.15 9.46 4.64
N SER A 53 -11.14 10.10 5.25
CA SER A 53 -11.30 10.09 6.71
C SER A 53 -11.94 8.79 7.16
N VAL A 54 -11.37 8.20 8.21
CA VAL A 54 -11.96 7.09 8.95
C VAL A 54 -12.42 7.61 10.30
N SER A 55 -13.60 7.19 10.73
CA SER A 55 -14.14 7.51 12.03
C SER A 55 -14.79 6.28 12.63
N GLU A 56 -14.42 5.97 13.87
CA GLU A 56 -14.97 4.87 14.63
C GLU A 56 -15.14 5.31 16.09
N CYS A 57 -16.39 5.40 16.55
CA CYS A 57 -16.70 5.87 17.90
C CYS A 57 -16.05 7.24 18.19
N VAL A 58 -15.10 7.29 19.12
CA VAL A 58 -14.34 8.51 19.49
C VAL A 58 -13.03 8.66 18.71
N PHE A 59 -12.69 7.68 17.88
CA PHE A 59 -11.45 7.66 17.10
C PHE A 59 -11.69 8.22 15.71
N GLY A 60 -10.69 8.93 15.19
CA GLY A 60 -10.71 9.42 13.82
C GLY A 60 -9.30 9.67 13.31
N TRP A 61 -9.06 9.35 12.04
CA TRP A 61 -7.78 9.55 11.35
C TRP A 61 -8.01 9.66 9.85
N ASN A 62 -6.96 9.97 9.10
CA ASN A 62 -6.97 9.96 7.64
C ASN A 62 -6.14 8.78 7.14
N ALA A 63 -6.75 7.90 6.36
CA ALA A 63 -6.06 6.86 5.62
C ALA A 63 -5.56 7.44 4.29
N ALA A 64 -4.36 7.04 3.86
CA ALA A 64 -3.78 7.54 2.61
C ALA A 64 -2.75 6.58 2.02
N PHE A 65 -2.86 6.32 0.72
CA PHE A 65 -1.97 5.44 -0.03
C PHE A 65 -2.04 5.72 -1.53
N GLU A 66 -1.06 5.21 -2.27
CA GLU A 66 -1.12 5.17 -3.73
C GLU A 66 -1.49 3.74 -4.16
N GLN A 67 -2.33 3.62 -5.17
CA GLN A 67 -2.69 2.34 -5.76
C GLN A 67 -2.48 2.36 -7.27
N THR A 68 -1.83 1.32 -7.79
CA THR A 68 -1.68 1.04 -9.22
C THR A 68 -2.16 -0.40 -9.45
N TRP A 69 -3.38 -0.55 -9.99
CA TRP A 69 -4.08 -1.84 -10.06
C TRP A 69 -4.18 -2.54 -8.68
N THR A 70 -3.54 -3.69 -8.48
CA THR A 70 -3.50 -4.42 -7.20
C THR A 70 -2.24 -4.12 -6.38
N HIS A 71 -1.38 -3.24 -6.83
CA HIS A 71 -0.19 -2.81 -6.10
C HIS A 71 -0.49 -1.55 -5.29
N ILE A 72 -0.26 -1.61 -3.99
CA ILE A 72 -0.54 -0.55 -3.03
C ILE A 72 0.78 -0.11 -2.41
N VAL A 73 1.06 1.19 -2.49
CA VAL A 73 2.26 1.83 -1.93
C VAL A 73 1.87 2.77 -0.82
N VAL A 74 2.48 2.62 0.35
CA VAL A 74 2.35 3.59 1.44
C VAL A 74 3.70 4.25 1.69
N ARG A 75 3.77 5.56 1.41
CA ARG A 75 4.95 6.38 1.66
C ARG A 75 4.92 6.90 3.09
N ILE A 76 5.89 6.50 3.90
CA ILE A 76 5.98 6.85 5.32
C ILE A 76 7.25 7.64 5.57
N ARG A 77 7.10 8.82 6.17
CA ARG A 77 8.21 9.58 6.73
C ARG A 77 8.38 9.22 8.20
N LEU A 78 9.54 8.66 8.54
CA LEU A 78 9.93 8.42 9.93
C LEU A 78 10.63 9.67 10.49
N ASN A 79 10.15 10.16 11.63
CA ASN A 79 10.72 11.29 12.37
C ASN A 79 11.21 10.80 13.75
N PRO A 80 12.47 10.33 13.86
CA PRO A 80 12.98 9.83 15.13
C PRO A 80 13.24 10.94 16.13
N ASP A 81 12.92 10.68 17.39
CA ASP A 81 13.29 11.50 18.52
C ASP A 81 14.81 11.55 18.70
N ALA A 82 15.29 12.59 19.39
CA ALA A 82 16.70 12.76 19.71
C ALA A 82 17.24 11.54 20.48
N GLY A 83 18.48 11.14 20.16
CA GLY A 83 19.16 10.02 20.80
C GLY A 83 18.95 8.66 20.13
N ILE A 84 18.01 8.54 19.18
CA ILE A 84 17.88 7.33 18.37
C ILE A 84 18.92 7.37 17.25
N THR A 85 19.82 6.38 17.24
CA THR A 85 20.93 6.34 16.27
C THR A 85 20.45 5.96 14.87
N ALA A 86 21.20 6.35 13.84
CA ALA A 86 20.94 5.92 12.47
C ALA A 86 20.99 4.39 12.30
N ALA A 87 21.90 3.71 13.01
CA ALA A 87 21.99 2.25 13.00
C ALA A 87 20.71 1.60 13.58
N THR A 88 20.21 2.12 14.70
CA THR A 88 18.92 1.71 15.26
C THR A 88 17.79 1.91 14.26
N MET A 89 17.72 3.08 13.62
CA MET A 89 16.69 3.35 12.62
C MET A 89 16.76 2.44 11.40
N ASN A 90 17.95 2.09 10.93
CA ASN A 90 18.11 1.15 9.81
C ASN A 90 17.58 -0.24 10.19
N ASN A 91 17.91 -0.73 11.39
CA ASN A 91 17.41 -2.02 11.88
C ASN A 91 15.88 -2.01 12.03
N LEU A 92 15.31 -0.90 12.52
CA LEU A 92 13.87 -0.74 12.69
C LEU A 92 13.14 -0.70 11.34
N ARG A 93 13.67 0.03 10.34
CA ARG A 93 13.11 0.03 8.98
C ARG A 93 13.00 -1.39 8.42
N THR A 94 14.09 -2.17 8.48
CA THR A 94 14.07 -3.57 8.02
C THR A 94 13.07 -4.42 8.81
N THR A 95 13.05 -4.27 10.14
CA THR A 95 12.16 -5.07 11.01
C THR A 95 10.69 -4.79 10.71
N TRP A 96 10.32 -3.52 10.60
CA TRP A 96 8.95 -3.08 10.35
C TRP A 96 8.50 -3.38 8.94
N GLU A 97 9.35 -3.15 7.93
CA GLU A 97 9.08 -3.50 6.54
C GLU A 97 8.80 -5.00 6.38
N ASN A 98 9.68 -5.85 6.91
CA ASN A 98 9.48 -7.30 6.90
C ASN A 98 8.18 -7.72 7.62
N GLY A 99 7.87 -7.08 8.75
CA GLY A 99 6.64 -7.35 9.50
C GLY A 99 5.39 -6.98 8.71
N ILE A 100 5.37 -5.79 8.11
CA ILE A 100 4.28 -5.29 7.29
C ILE A 100 4.11 -6.20 6.06
N GLU A 101 5.17 -6.44 5.29
CA GLU A 101 5.07 -7.23 4.07
C GLU A 101 4.67 -8.68 4.35
N SER A 102 5.25 -9.33 5.36
CA SER A 102 4.87 -10.70 5.72
C SER A 102 3.40 -10.83 6.16
N THR A 103 2.85 -9.76 6.74
CA THR A 103 1.45 -9.71 7.17
C THR A 103 0.50 -9.41 6.01
N TRP A 104 0.84 -8.46 5.14
CA TRP A 104 -0.11 -7.92 4.17
C TRP A 104 0.09 -8.44 2.73
N HIS A 105 1.34 -8.64 2.32
CA HIS A 105 1.70 -8.90 0.93
C HIS A 105 1.15 -10.25 0.46
N HIS A 106 0.42 -10.25 -0.66
CA HIS A 106 -0.15 -11.43 -1.31
C HIS A 106 -1.09 -12.30 -0.46
N ARG A 107 -1.63 -11.78 0.65
CA ARG A 107 -2.60 -12.50 1.49
C ARG A 107 -4.02 -12.46 0.94
N TRP A 108 -4.39 -11.35 0.29
CA TRP A 108 -5.71 -11.18 -0.33
C TRP A 108 -5.60 -10.97 -1.82
N GLY A 109 -6.71 -11.18 -2.53
CA GLY A 109 -6.81 -10.88 -3.94
C GLY A 109 -8.24 -10.52 -4.32
N CYS A 110 -8.37 -9.76 -5.39
CA CYS A 110 -9.64 -9.46 -6.01
C CYS A 110 -9.76 -10.21 -7.35
N GLY A 111 -10.95 -10.67 -7.67
CA GLY A 111 -11.22 -11.30 -8.96
C GLY A 111 -12.71 -11.42 -9.19
N ARG A 112 -13.10 -11.59 -10.45
CA ARG A 112 -14.47 -11.98 -10.79
C ARG A 112 -14.55 -13.49 -10.90
N SER A 113 -15.75 -14.02 -10.72
CA SER A 113 -15.99 -15.45 -10.98
C SER A 113 -15.58 -15.80 -12.41
N GLY A 114 -14.73 -16.82 -12.56
CA GLY A 114 -14.18 -17.26 -13.85
C GLY A 114 -12.85 -16.57 -14.26
N GLU A 115 -12.33 -15.63 -13.47
CA GLU A 115 -11.05 -14.97 -13.71
C GLU A 115 -9.97 -15.44 -12.72
N LEU A 116 -8.70 -15.29 -13.09
CA LEU A 116 -7.58 -15.47 -12.15
C LEU A 116 -7.65 -14.37 -11.07
N SER A 117 -7.57 -14.76 -9.80
CA SER A 117 -7.51 -13.80 -8.70
C SER A 117 -6.24 -12.96 -8.78
N CYS A 118 -6.40 -11.65 -8.85
CA CYS A 118 -5.30 -10.69 -8.80
C CYS A 118 -4.97 -10.42 -7.33
N ARG A 119 -3.82 -10.94 -6.86
CA ARG A 119 -3.37 -10.70 -5.49
C ARG A 119 -3.00 -9.24 -5.27
N LEU A 120 -3.35 -8.74 -4.10
CA LEU A 120 -2.90 -7.45 -3.61
C LEU A 120 -1.44 -7.57 -3.18
N SER A 121 -0.62 -6.64 -3.63
CA SER A 121 0.76 -6.46 -3.16
C SER A 121 0.84 -5.13 -2.41
N PHE A 122 1.57 -5.14 -1.31
CA PHE A 122 1.80 -3.97 -0.48
C PHE A 122 3.30 -3.68 -0.46
N ASP A 123 3.65 -2.41 -0.58
CA ASP A 123 5.01 -1.87 -0.54
C ASP A 123 5.04 -0.68 0.43
N VAL A 124 5.97 -0.74 1.38
CA VAL A 124 6.24 0.33 2.33
C VAL A 124 7.44 1.12 1.84
N GLN A 125 7.22 2.40 1.53
CA GLN A 125 8.28 3.27 1.09
C GLN A 125 8.67 4.27 2.17
N TRP A 126 9.87 4.10 2.66
CA TRP A 126 10.54 5.03 3.55
C TRP A 126 10.98 6.31 2.81
N VAL A 127 10.31 7.43 3.06
CA VAL A 127 10.56 8.68 2.30
C VAL A 127 10.94 9.86 3.20
N GLY A 128 11.67 10.83 2.63
CA GLY A 128 11.97 12.12 3.28
C GLY A 128 10.92 13.21 3.01
N SER A 129 10.16 13.08 1.91
CA SER A 129 9.13 14.03 1.46
C SER A 129 8.07 13.31 0.62
N SER A 130 6.97 13.99 0.31
CA SER A 130 5.82 13.42 -0.43
C SER A 130 5.22 12.17 0.23
N GLN A 131 5.31 12.12 1.56
CA GLN A 131 4.75 11.04 2.37
C GLN A 131 3.22 11.09 2.40
N HIS A 132 2.60 9.92 2.52
CA HIS A 132 1.19 9.82 2.92
C HIS A 132 1.06 10.01 4.43
N HIS A 133 1.99 9.43 5.19
CA HIS A 133 1.98 9.45 6.66
C HIS A 133 3.31 9.90 7.22
N THR A 134 3.26 10.60 8.36
CA THR A 134 4.45 10.91 9.16
C THR A 134 4.32 10.22 10.50
N VAL A 135 5.32 9.41 10.84
CA VAL A 135 5.37 8.65 12.08
C VAL A 135 6.51 9.19 12.94
N ARG A 136 6.18 9.63 14.16
CA ARG A 136 7.18 9.91 15.18
C ARG A 136 7.72 8.60 15.73
N VAL A 137 9.04 8.45 15.80
CA VAL A 137 9.67 7.27 16.40
C VAL A 137 10.29 7.68 17.73
N ARG A 138 9.89 7.05 18.82
CA ARG A 138 10.35 7.38 20.17
C ARG A 138 11.06 6.19 20.84
N PRO A 139 11.88 6.42 21.89
CA PRO A 139 12.43 5.32 22.68
C PRO A 139 11.34 4.48 23.34
N GLY A 140 11.36 3.17 23.10
CA GLY A 140 10.43 2.20 23.68
C GLY A 140 10.88 1.64 25.04
N PRO A 141 10.01 0.90 25.74
CA PRO A 141 8.66 0.49 25.31
C PRO A 141 7.60 1.53 25.68
N GLN A 142 6.65 1.80 24.77
CA GLN A 142 5.50 2.68 24.96
C GLN A 142 4.29 2.14 24.16
N ARG A 143 3.11 2.78 24.28
CA ARG A 143 1.92 2.38 23.50
C ARG A 143 1.89 3.05 22.14
N SER A 144 2.19 2.32 21.08
CA SER A 144 2.16 2.83 19.70
C SER A 144 0.75 3.10 19.16
N ASN A 145 0.70 3.90 18.09
CA ASN A 145 -0.47 4.19 17.27
C ASN A 145 -0.01 4.58 15.85
N MET A 146 -0.96 4.81 14.92
CA MET A 146 -0.69 5.09 13.51
C MET A 146 0.34 6.22 13.26
N THR A 147 0.45 7.19 14.17
CA THR A 147 1.35 8.35 14.03
C THR A 147 2.57 8.30 14.94
N THR A 148 2.66 7.32 15.84
CA THR A 148 3.75 7.21 16.83
C THR A 148 4.12 5.75 17.05
N TRP A 149 5.34 5.39 16.67
CA TRP A 149 5.92 4.06 16.90
C TRP A 149 7.10 4.17 17.87
N ASP A 150 7.57 3.07 18.42
CA ASP A 150 8.70 3.05 19.33
C ASP A 150 9.79 2.02 18.99
N THR A 151 10.98 2.22 19.55
CA THR A 151 12.17 1.41 19.22
C THR A 151 12.11 -0.05 19.68
N MET A 152 11.10 -0.45 20.45
CA MET A 152 10.84 -1.83 20.87
C MET A 152 9.65 -2.45 20.12
N ASP A 153 8.98 -1.70 19.23
CA ASP A 153 7.90 -2.24 18.40
C ASP A 153 8.39 -3.36 17.51
N THR A 154 7.65 -4.47 17.52
CA THR A 154 7.87 -5.60 16.63
C THR A 154 7.32 -5.30 15.23
N GLY A 155 7.71 -6.12 14.25
CA GLY A 155 7.14 -6.05 12.91
C GLY A 155 5.61 -6.19 12.90
N ASN A 156 5.02 -6.94 13.83
CA ASN A 156 3.58 -7.11 13.92
C ASN A 156 2.86 -5.86 14.45
N VAL A 157 3.48 -5.13 15.38
CA VAL A 157 2.94 -3.84 15.85
C VAL A 157 2.96 -2.86 14.68
N ALA A 158 4.08 -2.74 13.96
CA ALA A 158 4.14 -1.90 12.76
C ALA A 158 3.11 -2.31 11.69
N ALA A 159 2.88 -3.62 11.50
CA ALA A 159 1.87 -4.15 10.59
C ALA A 159 0.44 -3.79 11.00
N HIS A 160 0.13 -3.78 12.30
CA HIS A 160 -1.14 -3.30 12.83
C HIS A 160 -1.35 -1.81 12.52
N GLU A 161 -0.37 -0.99 12.86
CA GLU A 161 -0.44 0.46 12.64
C GLU A 161 -0.51 0.81 11.14
N PHE A 162 0.15 0.02 10.29
CA PHE A 162 0.03 0.11 8.84
C PHE A 162 -1.39 -0.20 8.36
N GLY A 163 -2.11 -1.13 9.00
CA GLY A 163 -3.52 -1.39 8.71
C GLY A 163 -4.40 -0.14 8.87
N HIS A 164 -4.15 0.69 9.89
CA HIS A 164 -4.84 1.98 10.02
C HIS A 164 -4.53 2.95 8.87
N MET A 165 -3.30 2.95 8.35
CA MET A 165 -2.92 3.78 7.19
C MET A 165 -3.69 3.39 5.91
N LEU A 166 -4.13 2.13 5.82
CA LEU A 166 -5.02 1.61 4.77
C LEU A 166 -6.51 1.87 5.07
N GLY A 167 -6.83 2.32 6.28
CA GLY A 167 -8.18 2.68 6.73
C GLY A 167 -8.90 1.60 7.53
N LEU A 168 -8.19 0.58 8.01
CA LEU A 168 -8.77 -0.47 8.84
C LEU A 168 -8.91 -0.01 10.28
N VAL A 169 -10.01 -0.39 10.92
CA VAL A 169 -10.27 -0.12 12.34
C VAL A 169 -9.60 -1.19 13.21
N ASP A 170 -9.42 -0.86 14.48
CA ASP A 170 -9.06 -1.85 15.50
C ASP A 170 -10.16 -2.91 15.64
N GLU A 171 -9.76 -4.14 15.97
CA GLU A 171 -10.68 -5.28 16.17
C GLU A 171 -10.55 -5.89 17.57
N TYR A 172 -9.88 -5.21 18.51
CA TYR A 172 -9.94 -5.56 19.94
C TYR A 172 -11.13 -4.90 20.65
N PRO A 173 -11.70 -5.56 21.68
CA PRO A 173 -12.74 -4.98 22.50
C PRO A 173 -12.25 -3.71 23.21
N GLU A 174 -12.99 -2.61 23.07
CA GLU A 174 -12.71 -1.34 23.74
C GLU A 174 -14.00 -0.81 24.40
N PRO A 175 -14.50 -1.47 25.47
CA PRO A 175 -15.81 -1.17 26.03
C PRO A 175 -15.93 0.26 26.59
N SER A 176 -14.80 0.88 26.96
CA SER A 176 -14.78 2.21 27.57
C SER A 176 -14.97 3.35 26.57
N ARG A 177 -14.50 3.16 25.32
CA ARG A 177 -14.44 4.20 24.29
C ARG A 177 -15.17 3.84 23.01
N CYS A 178 -15.35 2.55 22.74
CA CYS A 178 -16.06 2.03 21.58
C CYS A 178 -16.82 0.73 21.91
N PRO A 179 -17.86 0.81 22.76
CA PRO A 179 -18.59 -0.38 23.24
C PRO A 179 -19.29 -1.17 22.13
N ASN A 180 -19.58 -0.54 20.99
CA ASN A 180 -20.30 -1.15 19.87
C ASN A 180 -19.37 -1.47 18.68
N ARG A 181 -18.05 -1.57 18.91
CA ARG A 181 -17.08 -1.93 17.87
C ARG A 181 -17.47 -3.25 17.19
N SER A 182 -17.38 -3.26 15.86
CA SER A 182 -17.63 -4.46 15.05
C SER A 182 -16.82 -4.37 13.75
N PRO A 183 -16.05 -5.40 13.39
CA PRO A 183 -15.90 -6.67 14.10
C PRO A 183 -14.99 -6.57 15.35
N VAL A 184 -15.07 -7.57 16.25
CA VAL A 184 -14.16 -7.72 17.39
C VAL A 184 -13.70 -9.17 17.54
N ASN A 185 -12.54 -9.38 18.17
CA ASN A 185 -11.97 -10.71 18.45
C ASN A 185 -11.78 -11.58 17.21
N THR A 186 -11.44 -10.96 16.09
CA THR A 186 -11.30 -11.61 14.78
C THR A 186 -10.09 -12.53 14.69
N GLY A 187 -9.11 -12.33 15.58
CA GLY A 187 -7.82 -13.03 15.55
C GLY A 187 -6.83 -12.43 14.56
N THR A 188 -7.21 -11.37 13.81
CA THR A 188 -6.33 -10.71 12.84
C THR A 188 -5.26 -9.86 13.51
N VAL A 189 -4.34 -9.33 12.70
CA VAL A 189 -3.36 -8.33 13.15
C VAL A 189 -4.06 -7.08 13.75
N MET A 190 -5.26 -6.73 13.29
CA MET A 190 -6.04 -5.60 13.84
C MET A 190 -6.67 -5.90 15.21
N HIS A 191 -6.71 -7.16 15.63
CA HIS A 191 -7.20 -7.57 16.95
C HIS A 191 -6.06 -7.63 17.98
N ASN A 192 -5.01 -8.41 17.73
CA ASN A 192 -4.05 -8.77 18.78
C ASN A 192 -2.58 -8.76 18.31
N ASN A 193 -2.29 -8.11 17.19
CA ASN A 193 -0.95 -8.08 16.57
C ASN A 193 -0.39 -9.48 16.32
N SER A 194 -1.26 -10.49 16.16
CA SER A 194 -0.84 -11.83 15.75
C SER A 194 -0.88 -11.93 14.23
N ASN A 195 0.01 -12.75 13.66
CA ASN A 195 0.11 -12.95 12.20
C ASN A 195 -0.97 -13.91 11.67
N ASN A 196 -2.05 -14.12 12.42
CA ASN A 196 -3.15 -14.97 11.98
C ASN A 196 -4.00 -14.13 11.02
N VAL A 197 -3.64 -14.22 9.74
CA VAL A 197 -4.39 -13.62 8.63
C VAL A 197 -5.37 -14.64 8.05
#